data_AF-A0A558D2A7-F1
#
_entry.id   AF-A0A558D2A7-F1
#
_cell.length_a   1.000
_cell.length_b   1.000
_cell.length_c   1.000
_cell.angle_alpha   90.00
_cell.angle_beta   90.00
_cell.angle_gamma   90.00
#
_symmetry.space_group_name_H-M   'P 1'
#
loop_
_entity.id
_entity.type
_entity.pdbx_description
1 polymer ?
#
loop_
_entity_poly.entity_id
_entity_poly.type
_entity_poly.pdbx_seq_one_letter_code
_entity_poly.pdbx_strand_id
1 'polypeptide(L)' 'FPLNTSVLEGVNNRIKVIKRMAYGFRDSAYFFLKIKAAFPGKAR' A
#
# COMPACT_ATOMS: atom_id res chain seq x y z
N PHE A 1 -2.54 -8.26 25.92
CA PHE A 1 -3.01 -6.95 25.43
C PHE A 1 -3.21 -7.04 23.92
N PRO A 2 -4.42 -6.89 23.37
CA PRO A 2 -4.57 -6.86 21.93
C PRO A 2 -3.98 -5.54 21.44
N LEU A 3 -2.84 -5.63 20.75
CA LEU A 3 -2.29 -4.48 20.04
C LEU A 3 -3.32 -4.09 18.97
N ASN A 4 -3.78 -2.84 19.02
CA ASN A 4 -4.66 -2.31 17.99
C ASN A 4 -3.91 -2.30 16.64
N THR A 5 -4.35 -3.13 15.70
CA THR A 5 -3.79 -3.25 14.34
C THR A 5 -4.55 -2.39 13.32
N SER A 6 -5.49 -1.53 13.74
CA SER A 6 -6.39 -0.81 12.83
C SER A 6 -5.64 0.04 11.80
N VAL A 7 -4.48 0.59 12.17
CA VAL A 7 -3.60 1.32 11.24
C VAL A 7 -3.02 0.38 10.18
N LEU A 8 -2.50 -0.77 10.60
CA LEU A 8 -1.92 -1.78 9.71
C LEU A 8 -2.97 -2.37 8.75
N GLU A 9 -4.18 -2.62 9.25
CA GLU A 9 -5.32 -3.07 8.44
C GLU A 9 -5.72 -2.03 7.38
N GLY A 10 -5.76 -0.75 7.75
CA GLY A 10 -6.04 0.35 6.83
C GLY A 10 -4.99 0.45 5.71
N VAL A 11 -3.71 0.27 6.05
CA VAL A 11 -2.61 0.23 5.06
C VAL A 11 -2.76 -0.96 4.12
N ASN A 12 -3.03 -2.15 4.65
CA ASN A 12 -3.20 -3.37 3.85
C ASN A 12 -4.39 -3.27 2.89
N ASN A 13 -5.50 -2.68 3.31
CA ASN A 13 -6.66 -2.45 2.44
C ASN A 13 -6.35 -1.48 1.30
N ARG A 14 -5.61 -0.40 1.56
CA ARG A 14 -5.16 0.54 0.51
C ARG A 14 -4.22 -0.12 -0.50
N ILE A 15 -3.27 -0.94 -0.03
CA ILE A 15 -2.37 -1.70 -0.91
C ILE A 15 -3.17 -2.68 -1.79
N LYS A 16 -4.16 -3.37 -1.21
CA LYS A 16 -5.05 -4.27 -1.95
C LYS A 16 -5.87 -3.53 -3.02
N VAL A 17 -6.32 -2.31 -2.73
CA VAL A 17 -6.98 -1.43 -3.70
C VAL A 17 -6.04 -1.00 -4.83
N ILE A 18 -4.78 -0.66 -4.53
CA ILE A 18 -3.79 -0.30 -5.56
C ILE A 18 -3.50 -1.51 -6.46
N LYS A 19 -3.37 -2.71 -5.87
CA LYS A 19 -3.17 -3.97 -6.60
C LYS A 19 -4.31 -4.28 -7.57
N ARG A 20 -5.57 -3.97 -7.18
CA ARG A 20 -6.76 -4.16 -8.04
C ARG A 20 -6.83 -3.13 -9.16
N MET A 21 -6.39 -1.89 -8.93
CA MET A 21 -6.33 -0.89 -10.02
C MET A 21 -5.22 -1.21 -11.03
N ALA A 22 -4.26 -2.04 -10.64
CA ALA A 22 -3.14 -2.47 -11.46
C ALA A 22 -3.36 -3.79 -12.21
N TYR A 23 -4.61 -4.27 -12.41
CA TYR A 23 -4.93 -5.55 -13.10
C TYR A 23 -4.37 -5.71 -14.54
N GLY A 24 -3.60 -4.76 -15.07
CA GLY A 24 -2.85 -4.88 -16.33
C GLY A 24 -1.33 -4.78 -16.22
N PHE A 25 -0.77 -4.35 -15.07
CA PHE A 25 0.68 -4.13 -14.93
C PHE A 25 1.32 -5.37 -14.30
N ARG A 26 1.87 -6.25 -15.14
CA ARG A 26 2.80 -7.32 -14.71
C ARG A 26 4.19 -6.74 -14.39
N ASP A 27 4.22 -5.54 -13.81
CA ASP A 27 5.42 -4.82 -13.42
C ASP A 27 5.38 -4.56 -11.91
N SER A 28 6.11 -5.40 -11.19
CA SER A 28 6.28 -5.29 -9.75
C SER A 28 7.01 -4.01 -9.35
N ALA A 29 7.95 -3.52 -10.16
CA ALA A 29 8.69 -2.30 -9.89
C ALA A 29 7.76 -1.06 -9.94
N TYR A 30 6.90 -1.00 -10.96
CA TYR A 30 5.90 0.07 -11.05
C TYR A 30 4.84 -0.02 -9.94
N PHE A 31 4.47 -1.24 -9.51
CA PHE A 31 3.61 -1.45 -8.35
C PHE A 31 4.24 -0.91 -7.06
N PHE A 32 5.52 -1.20 -6.80
CA PHE A 32 6.24 -0.65 -5.64
C PHE A 32 6.38 0.87 -5.73
N LEU A 33 6.55 1.44 -6.93
CA LEU A 33 6.57 2.89 -7.13
C LEU A 33 5.22 3.52 -6.75
N LYS A 34 4.10 2.92 -7.14
CA LYS A 34 2.74 3.37 -6.74
C LYS A 34 2.51 3.27 -5.24
N ILE A 35 3.03 2.23 -4.58
CA ILE A 35 2.98 2.11 -3.11
C ILE A 35 3.79 3.24 -2.46
N LYS A 36 5.04 3.47 -2.90
CA LYS A 36 5.89 4.55 -2.36
C LYS A 36 5.27 5.94 -2.54
N ALA A 37 4.64 6.19 -3.68
CA ALA A 37 3.92 7.44 -3.93
C ALA A 37 2.66 7.60 -3.06
N ALA A 38 1.94 6.50 -2.79
CA ALA A 38 0.75 6.51 -1.93
C ALA A 38 1.09 6.64 -0.43
N PHE A 39 2.29 6.23 -0.04
CA PHE A 39 2.80 6.28 1.33
C PHE A 39 4.21 6.90 1.35
N PRO A 40 4.36 8.23 1.19
CA PRO A 40 5.66 8.90 1.07
C PRO A 40 6.54 8.88 2.34
N GLY A 41 6.20 8.08 3.35
CA GLY A 41 6.78 8.17 4.69
C GLY A 41 6.44 9.51 5.35
N LYS A 42 6.61 9.61 6.68
CA LYS A 42 6.72 10.94 7.29
C LYS A 42 8.08 11.48 6.87
N ALA A 43 8.11 12.58 6.11
CA ALA A 43 9.28 13.46 6.07
C ALA A 43 9.48 13.96 7.51
N ARG A 44 10.38 13.29 8.24
CA ARG A 44 10.88 13.77 9.52
C ARG A 44 12.15 14.55 9.26
#